data_AF-A0A939VVB7-F1
#
_entry.id   AF-A0A939VVB7-F1
#
_cell.length_a   1.000
_cell.length_b   1.000
_cell.length_c   1.000
_cell.angle_alpha   90.00
_cell.angle_beta   90.00
_cell.angle_gamma   90.00
#
_symmetry.space_group_name_H-M   'P 1'
#
loop_
_entity.id
_entity.type
_entity.pdbx_description
1 polymer ?
#
loop_
_entity_poly.entity_id
_entity_poly.type
_entity_poly.pdbx_seq_one_letter_code
_entity_poly.pdbx_strand_id
1 'polypeptide(L)'
;MKNKGVSLSRLSGRRNFTLTELLIVIAIIAILAGMLLPALNNVRESGRASRCLSNIRQMGMLCILYSQDSDGYLPGLTYSYLKANDEVDYHWQKKLEKAYNSTHNINLSTCPKVYSLYVAARPEKTWCETTYGVNTSGVCGISYGWATIPRRKYDRISAPSRGALMVENYGHSSWIATETSPVNLSENFRTTNTAIVHNGQANVYFMDGHGGSRRKLQIPCYESYPSVPQAARLNTWFCRGEAPNTASGTATITGL
;
A
#
# COMPACT_ATOMS: atom_id res chain seq x y z
N MET A 1 19.78 65.83 -54.31
CA MET A 1 18.77 65.11 -53.49
C MET A 1 19.14 65.29 -52.01
N LYS A 2 18.31 65.98 -51.22
CA LYS A 2 18.55 66.22 -49.78
C LYS A 2 17.79 65.16 -48.97
N ASN A 3 18.51 64.27 -48.29
CA ASN A 3 17.93 63.29 -47.39
C ASN A 3 17.63 63.95 -46.04
N LYS A 4 16.36 64.11 -45.68
CA LYS A 4 15.95 64.58 -44.35
C LYS A 4 15.95 63.38 -43.41
N GLY A 5 16.94 63.31 -42.51
CA GLY A 5 16.96 62.32 -41.44
C GLY A 5 15.85 62.62 -40.42
N VAL A 6 14.94 61.66 -40.22
CA VAL A 6 13.91 61.72 -39.17
C VAL A 6 14.55 61.27 -37.85
N SER A 7 14.60 62.17 -36.87
CA SER A 7 15.06 61.86 -35.51
C SER A 7 13.90 61.28 -34.70
N LEU A 8 13.98 60.00 -34.36
CA LEU A 8 13.04 59.33 -33.45
C LEU A 8 13.49 59.58 -32.00
N SER A 9 12.88 60.55 -31.34
CA SER A 9 13.03 60.79 -29.91
C SER A 9 12.39 59.62 -29.14
N ARG A 10 13.23 58.78 -28.50
CA ARG A 10 12.76 57.80 -27.51
C ARG A 10 12.19 58.55 -26.30
N LEU A 11 10.88 58.60 -26.18
CA LEU A 11 10.18 58.99 -24.95
C LEU A 11 10.43 57.92 -23.88
N SER A 12 11.59 58.00 -23.20
CA SER A 12 11.88 57.20 -22.01
C SER A 12 11.16 57.83 -20.81
N GLY A 13 9.86 57.54 -20.69
CA GLY A 13 9.10 57.84 -19.48
C GLY A 13 9.58 56.93 -18.35
N ARG A 14 10.43 57.44 -17.46
CA ARG A 14 10.77 56.75 -16.21
C ARG A 14 9.52 56.66 -15.34
N ARG A 15 8.91 55.47 -15.26
CA ARG A 15 7.87 55.18 -14.26
C ARG A 15 8.57 55.06 -12.91
N ASN A 16 8.31 56.03 -12.03
CA ASN A 16 8.75 55.96 -10.64
C ASN A 16 7.92 54.88 -9.94
N PHE A 17 8.55 53.77 -9.58
CA PHE A 17 7.92 52.69 -8.84
C PHE A 17 7.76 53.11 -7.37
N THR A 18 6.54 53.10 -6.87
CA THR A 18 6.23 53.54 -5.51
C THR A 18 6.31 52.37 -4.53
N LEU A 19 6.63 52.66 -3.26
CA LEU A 19 6.58 51.67 -2.18
C LEU A 19 5.20 51.01 -2.07
N THR A 20 4.13 51.76 -2.31
CA THR A 20 2.74 51.26 -2.27
C THR A 20 2.45 50.26 -3.38
N GLU A 21 2.97 50.46 -4.59
CA GLU A 21 2.87 49.48 -5.69
C GLU A 21 3.58 48.17 -5.35
N LEU A 22 4.78 48.23 -4.74
CA LEU A 22 5.48 47.04 -4.27
C LEU A 22 4.67 46.31 -3.19
N LEU A 23 4.15 47.06 -2.21
CA LEU A 23 3.38 46.54 -1.07
C LEU A 23 2.08 45.84 -1.52
N ILE A 24 1.35 46.41 -2.48
CA ILE A 24 0.12 45.79 -2.98
C ILE A 24 0.44 44.50 -3.74
N VAL A 25 1.51 44.48 -4.55
CA VAL A 25 1.90 43.28 -5.29
C VAL A 25 2.28 42.13 -4.36
N ILE A 26 3.10 42.39 -3.33
CA ILE A 26 3.44 41.35 -2.35
C ILE A 26 2.21 40.90 -1.55
N ALA A 27 1.27 41.81 -1.25
CA ALA A 27 0.03 41.46 -0.57
C ALA A 27 -0.85 40.53 -1.43
N ILE A 28 -0.99 40.80 -2.72
CA ILE A 28 -1.72 39.94 -3.66
C ILE A 28 -1.03 38.58 -3.79
N ILE A 29 0.30 38.54 -3.96
CA ILE A 29 1.06 37.28 -4.02
C ILE A 29 0.88 36.47 -2.73
N ALA A 30 0.90 37.12 -1.56
CA ALA A 30 0.70 36.45 -0.28
C ALA A 30 -0.70 35.82 -0.15
N ILE A 31 -1.76 36.52 -0.59
CA ILE A 31 -3.13 35.99 -0.60
C ILE A 31 -3.23 34.77 -1.53
N LEU A 32 -2.71 34.89 -2.76
CA LEU A 32 -2.74 33.81 -3.75
C LEU A 32 -1.93 32.59 -3.28
N ALA A 33 -0.73 32.81 -2.75
CA ALA A 33 0.12 31.75 -2.21
C ALA A 33 -0.55 31.05 -1.01
N GLY A 34 -1.23 31.81 -0.15
CA GLY A 34 -1.98 31.29 1.00
C GLY A 34 -3.08 30.29 0.59
N MET A 35 -3.77 30.53 -0.53
CA MET A 35 -4.79 29.62 -1.05
C MET A 35 -4.20 28.39 -1.77
N LEU A 36 -3.00 28.51 -2.34
CA LEU A 36 -2.35 27.43 -3.09
C LEU A 36 -1.66 26.38 -2.22
N LEU A 37 -1.19 26.76 -1.02
CA LEU A 37 -0.49 25.86 -0.09
C LEU A 37 -1.31 24.62 0.32
N PRO A 38 -2.58 24.73 0.76
CA PRO A 38 -3.41 23.57 1.08
C PRO A 38 -3.67 22.68 -0.13
N ALA A 39 -3.93 23.29 -1.30
CA ALA A 39 -4.19 22.57 -2.54
C ALA A 39 -2.96 21.75 -2.98
N LEU A 40 -1.76 22.32 -2.87
CA LEU A 40 -0.51 21.65 -3.22
C LEU A 40 -0.23 20.42 -2.34
N ASN A 41 -0.56 20.49 -1.05
CA ASN A 41 -0.41 19.34 -0.15
C ASN A 41 -1.35 18.18 -0.54
N ASN A 42 -2.60 18.48 -0.90
CA ASN A 42 -3.56 17.47 -1.37
C ASN A 42 -3.12 16.83 -2.70
N VAL A 43 -2.58 17.63 -3.63
CA VAL A 43 -2.04 17.13 -4.90
C VAL A 43 -0.85 16.20 -4.67
N ARG A 44 0.08 16.56 -3.78
CA ARG A 44 1.23 15.71 -3.42
C ARG A 44 0.79 14.37 -2.83
N GLU A 45 -0.19 14.37 -1.92
CA GLU A 45 -0.70 13.12 -1.33
C GLU A 45 -1.41 12.26 -2.38
N SER A 46 -2.19 12.86 -3.28
CA SER A 46 -2.84 12.13 -4.38
C SER A 46 -1.83 11.51 -5.35
N GLY A 47 -0.73 12.22 -5.63
CA GLY A 47 0.39 11.69 -6.42
C GLY A 47 1.09 10.51 -5.73
N ARG A 48 1.31 10.60 -4.41
CA ARG A 48 1.84 9.48 -3.61
C ARG A 48 0.90 8.28 -3.64
N ALA A 49 -0.40 8.48 -3.42
CA ALA A 49 -1.39 7.42 -3.48
C ALA A 49 -1.39 6.71 -4.83
N SER A 50 -1.33 7.47 -5.94
CA SER A 50 -1.27 6.93 -7.30
C SER A 50 0.01 6.12 -7.56
N ARG A 51 1.15 6.59 -7.05
CA ARG A 51 2.42 5.86 -7.13
C ARG A 51 2.35 4.54 -6.36
N CYS A 52 1.88 4.57 -5.12
CA CYS A 52 1.77 3.37 -4.29
C CYS A 52 0.77 2.36 -4.87
N LEU A 53 -0.31 2.83 -5.49
CA LEU A 53 -1.25 2.00 -6.24
C LEU A 53 -0.62 1.37 -7.50
N SER A 54 0.30 2.07 -8.17
CA SER A 54 1.07 1.49 -9.27
C SER A 54 2.04 0.42 -8.78
N ASN A 55 2.75 0.70 -7.69
CA ASN A 55 3.69 -0.24 -7.06
C ASN A 55 3.00 -1.53 -6.63
N ILE A 56 1.88 -1.44 -5.88
CA ILE A 56 1.13 -2.61 -5.43
C ILE A 56 0.60 -3.44 -6.61
N ARG A 57 0.20 -2.79 -7.72
CA ARG A 57 -0.22 -3.49 -8.95
C ARG A 57 0.92 -4.24 -9.61
N GLN A 58 2.09 -3.62 -9.75
CA GLN A 58 3.26 -4.28 -10.32
C GLN A 58 3.68 -5.49 -9.49
N MET A 59 3.75 -5.33 -8.18
CA MET A 59 4.06 -6.42 -7.26
C MET A 59 3.00 -7.52 -7.27
N GLY A 60 1.71 -7.15 -7.31
CA GLY A 60 0.61 -8.12 -7.35
C GLY A 60 0.58 -8.92 -8.65
N MET A 61 0.88 -8.26 -9.78
CA MET A 61 1.01 -8.92 -11.07
C MET A 61 2.19 -9.90 -11.08
N LEU A 62 3.32 -9.56 -10.45
CA LEU A 62 4.45 -10.49 -10.27
C LEU A 62 4.05 -11.71 -9.43
N CYS A 63 3.23 -11.54 -8.39
CA CYS A 63 2.70 -12.66 -7.63
C CYS A 63 1.85 -13.60 -8.50
N ILE A 64 0.97 -13.05 -9.34
CA ILE A 64 0.13 -13.85 -10.25
C ILE A 64 1.01 -14.55 -11.30
N LEU A 65 1.99 -13.87 -11.89
CA LEU A 65 2.94 -14.47 -12.82
C LEU A 65 3.68 -15.65 -12.17
N TYR A 66 4.15 -15.46 -10.93
CA TYR A 66 4.78 -16.54 -10.16
C TYR A 66 3.87 -17.75 -9.97
N SER A 67 2.56 -17.55 -9.80
CA SER A 67 1.62 -18.67 -9.70
C SER A 67 1.57 -19.52 -10.97
N GLN A 68 1.77 -18.91 -12.15
CA GLN A 68 1.81 -19.62 -13.43
C GLN A 68 3.05 -20.50 -13.52
N ASP A 69 4.17 -20.04 -12.96
CA ASP A 69 5.45 -20.76 -12.93
C ASP A 69 5.56 -21.76 -11.75
N SER A 70 4.63 -21.72 -10.79
CA SER A 70 4.71 -22.46 -9.52
C SER A 70 3.46 -23.31 -9.23
N ASP A 71 3.02 -24.11 -10.21
CA ASP A 71 1.90 -25.06 -10.10
C ASP A 71 0.55 -24.45 -9.67
N GLY A 72 0.35 -23.17 -9.95
CA GLY A 72 -0.83 -22.40 -9.57
C GLY A 72 -0.72 -21.74 -8.19
N TYR A 73 0.39 -21.87 -7.47
CA TYR A 73 0.53 -21.31 -6.13
C TYR A 73 1.21 -19.94 -6.12
N LEU A 74 0.54 -18.96 -5.50
CA LEU A 74 1.12 -17.64 -5.20
C LEU A 74 2.34 -17.73 -4.26
N PRO A 75 3.23 -16.73 -4.24
CA PRO A 75 4.39 -16.73 -3.36
C PRO A 75 3.95 -16.74 -1.90
N GLY A 76 4.06 -17.92 -1.28
CA GLY A 76 3.76 -18.07 0.14
C GLY A 76 4.84 -17.44 1.02
N LEU A 77 4.53 -17.17 2.28
CA LEU A 77 5.54 -16.70 3.21
C LEU A 77 6.60 -17.77 3.44
N THR A 78 7.88 -17.37 3.38
CA THR A 78 9.01 -18.21 3.81
C THR A 78 9.44 -17.78 5.19
N TYR A 79 9.76 -18.75 6.04
CA TYR A 79 10.37 -18.52 7.34
C TYR A 79 11.89 -18.70 7.24
N SER A 80 12.69 -17.77 7.78
CA SER A 80 14.14 -17.94 7.91
C SER A 80 14.58 -17.74 9.37
N TYR A 81 14.96 -18.82 10.06
CA TYR A 81 15.58 -18.74 11.41
C TYR A 81 16.97 -18.11 11.28
N LEU A 82 17.17 -16.89 11.78
CA LEU A 82 18.50 -16.47 12.25
C LEU A 82 18.49 -16.57 13.77
N LYS A 83 19.49 -17.27 14.33
CA LYS A 83 19.61 -17.48 15.77
C LYS A 83 20.24 -16.26 16.46
N ALA A 84 19.72 -16.03 17.66
CA ALA A 84 20.32 -15.40 18.82
C ALA A 84 20.51 -13.88 18.89
N ASN A 85 20.38 -13.08 17.82
CA ASN A 85 20.20 -11.62 17.95
C ASN A 85 19.54 -10.90 16.75
N ASP A 86 19.10 -11.62 15.70
CA ASP A 86 18.57 -11.03 14.45
C ASP A 86 17.17 -11.56 14.12
N GLU A 87 16.26 -10.63 13.83
CA GLU A 87 14.82 -10.86 13.76
C GLU A 87 14.40 -11.63 12.51
N VAL A 88 13.54 -12.62 12.72
CA VAL A 88 13.04 -13.50 11.67
C VAL A 88 11.88 -12.83 10.95
N ASP A 89 11.98 -12.75 9.63
CA ASP A 89 10.90 -12.22 8.83
C ASP A 89 10.32 -13.19 7.80
N TYR A 90 9.02 -13.06 7.68
CA TYR A 90 8.21 -13.63 6.63
C TYR A 90 8.30 -12.68 5.44
N HIS A 91 8.88 -13.07 4.31
CA HIS A 91 8.89 -12.19 3.13
C HIS A 91 8.54 -12.98 1.87
N TRP A 92 7.36 -12.72 1.29
CA TRP A 92 6.94 -13.35 0.03
C TRP A 92 7.76 -12.83 -1.15
N GLN A 93 8.29 -11.61 -1.07
CA GLN A 93 9.14 -10.97 -2.08
C GLN A 93 10.41 -11.77 -2.27
N LYS A 94 10.98 -12.32 -1.20
CA LYS A 94 12.17 -13.20 -1.28
C LYS A 94 11.95 -14.41 -2.16
N LYS A 95 10.71 -14.93 -2.24
CA LYS A 95 10.39 -16.00 -3.20
C LYS A 95 10.42 -15.50 -4.64
N LEU A 96 9.90 -14.30 -4.90
CA LEU A 96 9.96 -13.70 -6.23
C LEU A 96 11.41 -13.38 -6.63
N GLU A 97 12.18 -12.78 -5.72
CA GLU A 97 13.60 -12.48 -5.91
C GLU A 97 14.39 -13.74 -6.27
N LYS A 98 14.17 -14.83 -5.52
CA LYS A 98 14.82 -16.10 -5.78
C LYS A 98 14.34 -16.73 -7.10
N ALA A 99 13.05 -16.69 -7.40
CA ALA A 99 12.49 -17.34 -8.58
C ALA A 99 12.91 -16.65 -9.89
N TYR A 100 13.02 -15.31 -9.86
CA TYR A 100 13.34 -14.51 -11.03
C TYR A 100 14.77 -13.95 -11.03
N ASN A 101 15.62 -14.40 -10.10
CA ASN A 101 16.99 -13.91 -9.91
C ASN A 101 17.08 -12.37 -9.90
N SER A 102 16.14 -11.72 -9.20
CA SER A 102 16.03 -10.26 -9.14
C SER A 102 16.51 -9.72 -7.80
N THR A 103 17.05 -8.51 -7.80
CA THR A 103 17.43 -7.80 -6.58
C THR A 103 16.23 -7.14 -5.91
N HIS A 104 16.20 -7.13 -4.58
CA HIS A 104 15.18 -6.43 -3.81
C HIS A 104 15.11 -4.94 -4.19
N ASN A 105 13.92 -4.44 -4.48
CA ASN A 105 13.70 -3.03 -4.77
C ASN A 105 12.70 -2.43 -3.76
N ILE A 106 13.26 -1.80 -2.72
CA ILE A 106 12.48 -1.20 -1.63
C ILE A 106 11.49 -0.14 -2.14
N ASN A 107 11.85 0.62 -3.18
CA ASN A 107 10.99 1.66 -3.72
C ASN A 107 9.78 1.12 -4.47
N LEU A 108 9.85 -0.13 -4.93
CA LEU A 108 8.77 -0.84 -5.60
C LEU A 108 7.95 -1.67 -4.59
N SER A 109 8.58 -2.23 -3.57
CA SER A 109 7.93 -3.07 -2.55
C SER A 109 7.32 -2.27 -1.38
N THR A 110 7.48 -0.95 -1.34
CA THR A 110 6.97 -0.10 -0.26
C THR A 110 6.21 1.13 -0.74
N CYS A 111 5.30 1.59 0.13
CA CYS A 111 4.73 2.92 0.13
C CYS A 111 5.71 3.85 0.89
N PRO A 112 6.24 4.91 0.26
CA PRO A 112 7.22 5.79 0.90
C PRO A 112 6.72 6.43 2.20
N LYS A 113 5.42 6.72 2.28
CA LYS A 113 4.79 7.30 3.48
C LYS A 113 4.79 6.28 4.62
N VAL A 114 4.32 5.06 4.38
CA VAL A 114 4.30 4.02 5.40
C VAL A 114 5.71 3.63 5.81
N TYR A 115 6.62 3.49 4.84
CA TYR A 115 8.02 3.18 5.08
C TYR A 115 8.68 4.24 5.97
N SER A 116 8.44 5.53 5.71
CA SER A 116 8.95 6.60 6.57
C SER A 116 8.41 6.54 8.00
N LEU A 117 7.13 6.18 8.18
CA LEU A 117 6.52 6.01 9.50
C LEU A 117 7.11 4.80 10.23
N TYR A 118 7.34 3.71 9.51
CA TYR A 118 7.97 2.50 10.05
C TYR A 118 9.38 2.82 10.57
N VAL A 119 10.23 3.43 9.73
CA VAL A 119 11.63 3.75 10.09
C VAL A 119 11.68 4.74 11.25
N ALA A 120 10.78 5.72 11.29
CA ALA A 120 10.71 6.67 12.40
C ALA A 120 10.31 6.01 13.72
N ALA A 121 9.41 5.03 13.67
CA ALA A 121 8.95 4.34 14.85
C ALA A 121 9.91 3.26 15.36
N ARG A 122 10.72 2.67 14.48
CA ARG A 122 11.69 1.62 14.81
C ARG A 122 13.05 1.89 14.15
N PRO A 123 13.78 2.94 14.58
CA PRO A 123 15.08 3.28 14.02
C PRO A 123 16.13 2.16 14.18
N GLU A 124 15.96 1.30 15.18
CA GLU A 124 16.81 0.15 15.46
C GLU A 124 16.55 -1.07 14.56
N LYS A 125 15.52 -1.01 13.69
CA LYS A 125 15.07 -2.15 12.87
C LYS A 125 14.99 -1.77 11.39
N THR A 126 15.85 -2.38 10.58
CA THR A 126 16.06 -2.05 9.16
C THR A 126 15.41 -3.01 8.17
N TRP A 127 14.62 -3.97 8.64
CA TRP A 127 14.21 -5.16 7.89
C TRP A 127 12.81 -5.06 7.25
N CYS A 128 12.19 -3.89 7.22
CA CYS A 128 10.94 -3.69 6.47
C CYS A 128 11.21 -3.81 4.96
N GLU A 129 11.13 -5.02 4.43
CA GLU A 129 11.30 -5.28 3.00
C GLU A 129 10.04 -4.93 2.20
N THR A 130 8.91 -4.71 2.88
CA THR A 130 7.67 -4.31 2.23
C THR A 130 6.70 -3.59 3.15
N THR A 131 5.82 -2.80 2.54
CA THR A 131 4.59 -2.34 3.19
C THR A 131 3.34 -2.88 2.48
N TYR A 132 3.50 -4.00 1.75
CA TYR A 132 2.42 -4.67 1.03
C TYR A 132 2.27 -6.10 1.56
N GLY A 133 1.22 -6.32 2.33
CA GLY A 133 0.91 -7.62 2.93
C GLY A 133 0.09 -8.48 2.00
N VAL A 134 0.51 -9.71 1.74
CA VAL A 134 -0.27 -10.69 0.97
C VAL A 134 -1.27 -11.42 1.85
N ASN A 135 -2.39 -11.83 1.26
CA ASN A 135 -3.44 -12.57 1.92
C ASN A 135 -3.00 -14.00 2.25
N THR A 136 -2.66 -14.21 3.50
CA THR A 136 -2.18 -15.49 4.01
C THR A 136 -3.28 -16.45 4.42
N SER A 137 -4.43 -15.90 4.81
CA SER A 137 -5.62 -16.64 5.21
C SER A 137 -6.33 -17.33 4.05
N GLY A 138 -6.24 -16.73 2.86
CA GLY A 138 -6.93 -17.19 1.67
C GLY A 138 -6.08 -18.06 0.74
N VAL A 139 -4.88 -17.59 0.38
CA VAL A 139 -4.18 -18.10 -0.82
C VAL A 139 -2.68 -18.33 -0.61
N CYS A 140 -1.98 -17.37 0.01
CA CYS A 140 -0.52 -17.45 0.16
C CYS A 140 -0.07 -18.39 1.28
N GLY A 141 -0.98 -18.76 2.21
CA GLY A 141 -0.69 -19.65 3.32
C GLY A 141 0.35 -19.12 4.31
N ILE A 142 0.41 -19.73 5.49
CA ILE A 142 1.46 -19.52 6.51
C ILE A 142 1.87 -20.91 7.00
N SER A 143 3.17 -21.14 7.13
CA SER A 143 3.68 -22.31 7.87
C SER A 143 4.52 -21.80 9.02
N TYR A 144 3.96 -21.84 10.23
CA TYR A 144 4.63 -21.42 11.46
C TYR A 144 4.44 -22.43 12.58
N GLY A 145 5.37 -22.47 13.53
CA GLY A 145 5.42 -23.49 14.58
C GLY A 145 4.12 -23.67 15.38
N TRP A 146 3.31 -22.61 15.54
CA TRP A 146 2.00 -22.69 16.22
C TRP A 146 0.78 -22.59 15.29
N ALA A 147 0.96 -22.35 13.99
CA ALA A 147 -0.14 -22.28 13.01
C ALA A 147 0.32 -22.65 11.60
N THR A 148 -0.39 -23.59 10.98
CA THR A 148 -0.23 -23.93 9.56
C THR A 148 -1.53 -23.63 8.81
N ILE A 149 -1.49 -22.63 7.95
CA ILE A 149 -2.53 -22.33 6.97
C ILE A 149 -2.02 -22.82 5.61
N PRO A 150 -2.65 -23.86 5.02
CA PRO A 150 -2.18 -24.41 3.76
C PRO A 150 -2.27 -23.38 2.63
N ARG A 151 -1.27 -23.41 1.75
CA ARG A 151 -1.30 -22.66 0.47
C ARG A 151 -2.41 -23.21 -0.42
N ARG A 152 -2.99 -22.33 -1.23
CA ARG A 152 -4.00 -22.73 -2.23
C ARG A 152 -3.60 -22.30 -3.62
N LYS A 153 -4.09 -23.07 -4.59
CA LYS A 153 -3.94 -22.70 -5.99
C LYS A 153 -4.86 -21.52 -6.30
N TYR A 154 -4.30 -20.55 -7.01
CA TYR A 154 -4.94 -19.30 -7.38
C TYR A 154 -6.11 -19.51 -8.37
N ASP A 155 -5.99 -20.50 -9.25
CA ASP A 155 -7.04 -20.91 -10.21
C ASP A 155 -8.31 -21.48 -9.56
N ARG A 156 -8.25 -21.87 -8.28
CA ARG A 156 -9.40 -22.40 -7.53
C ARG A 156 -10.26 -21.31 -6.88
N ILE A 157 -9.94 -20.03 -7.07
CA ILE A 157 -10.69 -18.94 -6.47
C ILE A 157 -11.98 -18.68 -7.25
N SER A 158 -13.12 -19.04 -6.66
CA SER A 158 -14.46 -18.89 -7.23
C SER A 158 -14.97 -17.43 -7.36
N ALA A 159 -14.43 -16.48 -6.58
CA ALA A 159 -14.86 -15.08 -6.57
C ALA A 159 -13.69 -14.07 -6.45
N PRO A 160 -12.80 -14.00 -7.45
CA PRO A 160 -11.53 -13.28 -7.35
C PRO A 160 -11.69 -11.75 -7.21
N SER A 161 -12.74 -11.16 -7.79
CA SER A 161 -13.03 -9.72 -7.67
C SER A 161 -13.47 -9.28 -6.27
N ARG A 162 -13.83 -10.24 -5.41
CA ARG A 162 -14.32 -10.01 -4.04
C ARG A 162 -13.27 -10.29 -2.98
N GLY A 163 -12.08 -10.76 -3.37
CA GLY A 163 -10.97 -11.06 -2.46
C GLY A 163 -9.80 -10.09 -2.67
N ALA A 164 -9.27 -9.55 -1.58
CA ALA A 164 -7.99 -8.85 -1.63
C ALA A 164 -6.86 -9.89 -1.65
N LEU A 165 -5.98 -9.80 -2.64
CA LEU A 165 -4.72 -10.55 -2.70
C LEU A 165 -3.65 -9.85 -1.86
N MET A 166 -3.54 -8.53 -1.97
CA MET A 166 -2.53 -7.74 -1.30
C MET A 166 -3.08 -6.40 -0.84
N VAL A 167 -2.63 -5.94 0.32
CA VAL A 167 -3.10 -4.70 0.94
C VAL A 167 -1.91 -3.93 1.50
N GLU A 168 -1.94 -2.61 1.40
CA GLU A 168 -0.99 -1.76 2.14
C GLU A 168 -1.08 -2.00 3.64
N ASN A 169 0.06 -2.19 4.32
CA ASN A 169 0.12 -2.37 5.76
C ASN A 169 1.36 -1.70 6.36
N TYR A 170 1.48 -1.71 7.68
CA TYR A 170 2.54 -1.03 8.43
C TYR A 170 3.86 -1.82 8.53
N GLY A 171 4.31 -2.42 7.43
CA GLY A 171 5.64 -3.04 7.35
C GLY A 171 5.67 -4.53 7.66
N HIS A 172 4.67 -5.29 7.20
CA HIS A 172 4.61 -6.74 7.36
C HIS A 172 4.33 -7.41 6.01
N SER A 173 4.90 -8.58 5.73
CA SER A 173 4.62 -9.25 4.45
C SER A 173 3.30 -10.01 4.42
N SER A 174 2.67 -10.27 5.57
CA SER A 174 1.33 -10.85 5.61
C SER A 174 0.24 -9.83 5.90
N TRP A 175 -0.94 -10.18 5.41
CA TRP A 175 -2.21 -9.56 5.72
C TRP A 175 -3.23 -10.67 6.01
N ILE A 176 -3.94 -10.54 7.13
CA ILE A 176 -4.95 -11.50 7.60
C ILE A 176 -6.29 -10.77 7.57
N ALA A 177 -7.25 -11.33 6.84
CA ALA A 177 -8.56 -10.72 6.56
C ALA A 177 -9.57 -10.87 7.73
N THR A 178 -9.09 -10.85 8.98
CA THR A 178 -9.91 -10.97 10.19
C THR A 178 -9.77 -9.66 10.98
N GLU A 179 -10.73 -8.76 10.91
CA GLU A 179 -10.68 -7.54 11.73
C GLU A 179 -11.03 -7.88 13.18
N THR A 180 -10.06 -8.36 13.96
CA THR A 180 -10.17 -8.32 15.42
C THR A 180 -9.14 -7.40 16.07
N SER A 181 -8.19 -6.84 15.31
CA SER A 181 -7.21 -5.91 15.87
C SER A 181 -7.66 -4.46 15.66
N PRO A 182 -7.94 -3.69 16.72
CA PRO A 182 -8.07 -2.24 16.59
C PRO A 182 -6.80 -1.70 15.93
N VAL A 183 -6.94 -0.63 15.14
CA VAL A 183 -5.81 0.12 14.61
C VAL A 183 -5.14 0.83 15.79
N ASN A 184 -4.42 0.09 16.62
CA ASN A 184 -3.54 0.64 17.63
C ASN A 184 -2.34 1.20 16.89
N LEU A 185 -2.48 2.45 16.45
CA LEU A 185 -1.38 3.28 15.95
C LEU A 185 -0.29 3.51 17.00
N SER A 186 -0.50 3.07 18.26
CA SER A 186 0.39 3.40 19.36
C SER A 186 1.67 2.58 19.40
N GLU A 187 1.74 1.25 19.18
CA GLU A 187 2.98 0.53 19.59
C GLU A 187 3.45 -0.67 18.74
N ASN A 188 2.72 -1.12 17.71
CA ASN A 188 3.08 -2.37 17.00
C ASN A 188 3.23 -2.24 15.48
N PHE A 189 4.39 -1.72 15.05
CA PHE A 189 4.87 -1.72 13.64
C PHE A 189 5.30 -3.11 13.13
N ARG A 190 4.49 -4.13 13.39
CA ARG A 190 4.60 -5.51 12.83
C ARG A 190 3.24 -6.11 12.57
N THR A 191 2.26 -5.24 12.39
CA THR A 191 0.89 -5.70 12.32
C THR A 191 0.58 -6.09 10.89
N THR A 192 -0.18 -7.16 10.75
CA THR A 192 -0.92 -7.46 9.52
C THR A 192 -2.01 -6.42 9.24
N ASN A 193 -2.01 -5.28 9.96
CA ASN A 193 -3.05 -4.26 9.92
C ASN A 193 -2.90 -3.39 8.69
N THR A 194 -4.02 -3.14 8.05
CA THR A 194 -4.10 -2.29 6.88
C THR A 194 -3.68 -0.85 7.18
N ALA A 195 -2.80 -0.30 6.34
CA ALA A 195 -2.33 1.07 6.43
C ALA A 195 -3.24 2.03 5.65
N ILE A 196 -4.10 2.74 6.37
CA ILE A 196 -5.05 3.71 5.82
C ILE A 196 -4.36 5.09 5.73
N VAL A 197 -3.36 5.22 4.86
CA VAL A 197 -2.47 6.41 4.84
C VAL A 197 -2.74 7.39 3.70
N HIS A 198 -3.57 7.02 2.72
CA HIS A 198 -3.84 7.83 1.53
C HIS A 198 -5.22 8.46 1.59
N ASN A 199 -5.33 9.65 2.21
CA ASN A 199 -6.61 10.38 2.36
C ASN A 199 -7.74 9.52 2.98
N GLY A 200 -7.41 8.73 4.01
CA GLY A 200 -8.39 7.83 4.65
C GLY A 200 -8.65 6.54 3.87
N GLN A 201 -7.79 6.19 2.91
CA GLN A 201 -7.86 4.96 2.11
C GLN A 201 -6.53 4.18 2.17
N ALA A 202 -6.62 2.88 1.89
CA ALA A 202 -5.48 2.02 1.58
C ALA A 202 -5.58 1.54 0.13
N ASN A 203 -4.44 1.31 -0.51
CA ASN A 203 -4.39 0.64 -1.79
C ASN A 203 -4.48 -0.88 -1.61
N VAL A 204 -5.30 -1.49 -2.45
CA VAL A 204 -5.61 -2.91 -2.45
C VAL A 204 -5.39 -3.44 -3.85
N TYR A 205 -4.76 -4.61 -3.94
CA TYR A 205 -4.70 -5.41 -5.15
C TYR A 205 -5.58 -6.65 -4.96
N PHE A 206 -6.49 -6.87 -5.89
CA PHE A 206 -7.52 -7.89 -5.80
C PHE A 206 -7.08 -9.18 -6.49
N MET A 207 -7.73 -10.28 -6.14
CA MET A 207 -7.40 -11.59 -6.68
C MET A 207 -7.79 -11.76 -8.14
N ASP A 208 -8.51 -10.84 -8.77
CA ASP A 208 -8.78 -10.83 -10.22
C ASP A 208 -7.77 -9.96 -11.01
N GLY A 209 -6.79 -9.39 -10.32
CA GLY A 209 -5.74 -8.57 -10.91
C GLY A 209 -6.03 -7.07 -10.97
N HIS A 210 -7.20 -6.59 -10.54
CA HIS A 210 -7.44 -5.15 -10.46
C HIS A 210 -6.81 -4.55 -9.20
N GLY A 211 -6.40 -3.28 -9.28
CA GLY A 211 -5.96 -2.52 -8.10
C GLY A 211 -6.91 -1.35 -7.85
N GLY A 212 -7.16 -1.03 -6.59
CA GLY A 212 -7.96 0.14 -6.23
C GLY A 212 -7.74 0.62 -4.80
N SER A 213 -8.01 1.89 -4.55
CA SER A 213 -8.00 2.47 -3.21
C SER A 213 -9.36 2.24 -2.54
N ARG A 214 -9.35 1.89 -1.25
CA ARG A 214 -10.55 1.55 -0.47
C ARG A 214 -10.46 2.17 0.91
N ARG A 215 -11.58 2.69 1.42
CA ARG A 215 -11.73 3.02 2.85
C ARG A 215 -11.79 1.73 3.65
N LYS A 216 -11.45 1.79 4.94
CA LYS A 216 -11.36 0.63 5.84
C LYS A 216 -12.50 -0.39 5.65
N LEU A 217 -13.75 0.04 5.81
CA LEU A 217 -14.96 -0.81 5.70
C LEU A 217 -15.30 -1.27 4.27
N GLN A 218 -14.53 -0.84 3.26
CA GLN A 218 -14.69 -1.23 1.86
C GLN A 218 -13.60 -2.19 1.41
N ILE A 219 -12.64 -2.51 2.28
CA ILE A 219 -11.59 -3.49 2.02
C ILE A 219 -12.20 -4.86 2.25
N PRO A 220 -12.10 -5.79 1.29
CA PRO A 220 -12.69 -7.10 1.46
C PRO A 220 -12.19 -7.83 2.71
N CYS A 221 -13.02 -7.92 3.75
CA CYS A 221 -12.80 -8.71 4.95
C CYS A 221 -14.12 -9.36 5.36
N TYR A 222 -14.09 -10.20 6.40
CA TYR A 222 -15.28 -10.88 6.92
C TYR A 222 -16.42 -9.89 7.24
N GLU A 223 -16.09 -8.74 7.83
CA GLU A 223 -17.04 -7.72 8.30
C GLU A 223 -17.63 -6.87 7.16
N SER A 224 -16.94 -6.73 6.03
CA SER A 224 -17.33 -5.84 4.93
C SER A 224 -18.44 -6.38 4.02
N TYR A 225 -18.94 -7.61 4.27
CA TYR A 225 -20.01 -8.23 3.48
C TYR A 225 -21.27 -8.61 4.29
N PRO A 226 -21.91 -7.65 4.99
CA PRO A 226 -23.07 -7.93 5.84
C PRO A 226 -24.32 -8.34 5.04
N SER A 227 -24.51 -7.83 3.82
CA SER A 227 -25.66 -8.11 2.94
C SER A 227 -25.61 -9.46 2.22
N VAL A 228 -24.50 -10.17 2.30
CA VAL A 228 -24.32 -11.46 1.64
C VAL A 228 -24.78 -12.56 2.59
N PRO A 229 -25.76 -13.42 2.21
CA PRO A 229 -26.21 -14.52 3.05
C PRO A 229 -25.03 -15.41 3.48
N GLN A 230 -25.08 -15.97 4.69
CA GLN A 230 -24.00 -16.79 5.24
C GLN A 230 -23.57 -17.94 4.30
N ALA A 231 -24.50 -18.50 3.52
CA ALA A 231 -24.23 -19.51 2.50
C ALA A 231 -23.41 -18.99 1.30
N ALA A 232 -23.64 -17.75 0.85
CA ALA A 232 -22.86 -17.11 -0.20
C ALA A 232 -21.51 -16.55 0.29
N ARG A 233 -21.36 -16.38 1.62
CA ARG A 233 -20.06 -16.14 2.26
C ARG A 233 -19.17 -17.39 2.24
N LEU A 234 -19.75 -18.59 2.14
CA LEU A 234 -18.98 -19.83 1.92
C LEU A 234 -18.25 -19.80 0.59
N ASN A 235 -18.80 -19.14 -0.43
CA ASN A 235 -18.16 -19.02 -1.76
C ASN A 235 -17.19 -17.83 -1.84
N THR A 236 -16.92 -17.15 -0.73
CA THR A 236 -15.88 -16.12 -0.63
C THR A 236 -14.81 -16.56 0.35
N TRP A 237 -13.57 -16.61 -0.12
CA TRP A 237 -12.45 -17.17 0.63
C TRP A 237 -11.99 -16.22 1.74
N PHE A 238 -12.52 -16.42 2.94
CA PHE A 238 -12.07 -15.76 4.17
C PHE A 238 -11.76 -16.80 5.25
N CYS A 239 -10.80 -16.51 6.14
CA CYS A 239 -10.67 -17.28 7.38
C CYS A 239 -11.97 -17.13 8.17
N ARG A 240 -12.62 -18.25 8.52
CA ARG A 240 -13.80 -18.28 9.37
C ARG A 240 -13.37 -18.67 10.78
N GLY A 241 -13.49 -17.76 11.73
CA GLY A 241 -13.19 -18.01 13.15
C GLY A 241 -12.84 -16.74 13.92
N GLU A 242 -13.01 -16.79 15.25
CA GLU A 242 -12.40 -15.82 16.15
C GLU A 242 -10.86 -15.86 16.00
N ALA A 243 -10.19 -14.77 16.39
CA ALA A 243 -8.73 -14.73 16.45
C ALA A 243 -8.20 -16.02 17.11
N PRO A 244 -7.09 -16.60 16.61
CA PRO A 244 -6.59 -17.86 17.12
C PRO A 244 -6.47 -17.78 18.64
N ASN A 245 -7.34 -18.51 19.34
CA ASN A 245 -7.11 -18.78 20.74
C ASN A 245 -5.85 -19.63 20.75
N THR A 246 -4.78 -19.14 21.39
CA THR A 246 -3.45 -19.77 21.41
C THR A 246 -3.46 -21.20 21.95
N ALA A 247 -4.59 -21.64 22.53
CA ALA A 247 -4.85 -22.98 23.02
C ALA A 247 -5.46 -23.96 21.99
N SER A 248 -6.09 -23.50 20.89
CA SER A 248 -6.79 -24.38 19.94
C SER A 248 -6.29 -24.14 18.52
N GLY A 249 -5.27 -24.90 18.10
CA GLY A 249 -4.61 -24.80 16.79
C GLY A 249 -5.46 -25.27 15.59
N THR A 250 -6.76 -24.99 15.57
CA THR A 250 -7.65 -25.37 14.47
C THR A 250 -8.40 -24.15 13.94
N ALA A 251 -8.13 -23.80 12.67
CA ALA A 251 -8.94 -22.87 11.89
C ALA A 251 -9.73 -23.68 10.86
N THR A 252 -11.07 -23.57 10.88
CA THR A 252 -11.92 -24.24 9.89
C THR A 252 -12.14 -23.31 8.71
N ILE A 253 -11.47 -23.59 7.59
CA ILE A 253 -11.68 -22.84 6.36
C ILE A 253 -12.80 -23.51 5.57
N THR A 254 -13.84 -22.76 5.21
CA THR A 254 -15.04 -23.28 4.52
C THR A 254 -15.08 -22.77 3.08
N GLY A 255 -15.52 -23.64 2.14
CA GLY A 255 -15.93 -23.23 0.78
C GLY A 255 -15.00 -23.58 -0.38
N LEU A 256 -14.83 -24.87 -0.68
CA LEU A 256 -14.29 -25.32 -1.98
C LEU A 256 -15.36 -25.27 -3.07
#